data_AF-A0AA49IUU9-F1
#
_entry.id   AF-A0AA49IUU9-F1
#
_cell.length_a   1.000
_cell.length_b   1.000
_cell.length_c   1.000
_cell.angle_alpha   90.00
_cell.angle_beta   90.00
_cell.angle_gamma   90.00
#
_symmetry.space_group_name_H-M   'P 1'
#
loop_
_entity.id
_entity.type
_entity.pdbx_description
1 polymer ?
#
loop_
_entity_poly.entity_id
_entity_poly.type
_entity_poly.pdbx_seq_one_letter_code
_entity_poly.pdbx_strand_id
1 'polypeptide(L)'
;MRQSNNFPRRLAAGLGISALLAGCVADPPKPETATVATSVKTPASKTVTNFTQSLRCMDDLLLAYGKKDIVITTAGIPDSTGKVQTGTKDMLHTAASKMSIKSKALTFIDYDTSSNDLLAVFQDIQAAGAFQHKLPNYYIRGAITQLDENALDAQAGGGIALPFLDLGVSRDQVSSVVSIDMNMGETTSRMILPGVNASNSLVVTRSGKSGELGGKLGKVGFSFNMSLNKAEGLGSGVRALVELGMIEMIGKLTGTPYWKCLQIDKTNPVMIEQAREWYDGMKPEDRVKLIQRKLAGANLYRGAINGVNSGELASAIGRFQAENGLIADGRINFDLYYALLDADLTPAPDPTAKPAAPVAAAPAAHAPMSLRLDSDKGGRYRVKDMLLARVQTNNDGILYCYYKDVSGAIARIFPNRFSPDPFVKANRSMSLPPENSPFKIKFDQPGREQIVCYASDRDLALPVNLKGADLTPLKVGSMDEIANAFRKSNPSVAEAKLDIVIQ
;
A
#
# COMPACT_ATOMS: atom_id res chain seq x y z
N MET A 1 6.89 -97.89 -55.22
CA MET A 1 7.35 -98.15 -56.60
C MET A 1 8.56 -97.25 -56.89
N ARG A 2 9.60 -97.86 -57.47
CA ARG A 2 10.84 -97.35 -58.11
C ARG A 2 11.00 -95.83 -58.26
N GLN A 3 12.11 -95.29 -57.72
CA GLN A 3 13.34 -94.80 -58.42
C GLN A 3 13.17 -93.38 -59.01
N SER A 4 14.16 -92.51 -59.12
CA SER A 4 15.53 -92.34 -58.64
C SER A 4 15.90 -90.89 -59.07
N ASN A 5 16.84 -90.17 -58.45
CA ASN A 5 18.26 -90.14 -58.82
C ASN A 5 18.91 -89.09 -57.92
N ASN A 6 19.91 -89.46 -57.12
CA ASN A 6 21.34 -89.44 -57.45
C ASN A 6 21.90 -88.04 -57.76
N PHE A 7 22.59 -87.40 -56.81
CA PHE A 7 24.05 -87.52 -56.66
C PHE A 7 24.52 -86.85 -55.35
N PRO A 8 25.65 -87.28 -54.72
CA PRO A 8 25.98 -86.92 -53.34
C PRO A 8 27.24 -86.04 -53.20
N ARG A 9 27.52 -85.71 -51.92
CA ARG A 9 28.78 -85.21 -51.31
C ARG A 9 28.91 -83.67 -51.27
N ARG A 10 29.25 -83.03 -50.14
CA ARG A 10 30.24 -83.41 -49.11
C ARG A 10 29.85 -82.89 -47.71
N LEU A 11 30.33 -83.61 -46.70
CA LEU A 11 30.45 -83.20 -45.29
C LEU A 11 31.35 -81.97 -45.13
N ALA A 12 30.97 -81.08 -44.20
CA ALA A 12 31.86 -80.33 -43.30
C ALA A 12 30.98 -79.77 -42.15
N ALA A 13 31.05 -80.35 -40.96
CA ALA A 13 31.86 -79.89 -39.82
C ALA A 13 31.37 -78.55 -39.26
N GLY A 14 30.60 -78.63 -38.17
CA GLY A 14 30.09 -77.49 -37.41
C GLY A 14 31.08 -76.99 -36.37
N LEU A 15 31.14 -75.67 -36.24
CA LEU A 15 31.70 -74.94 -35.10
C LEU A 15 30.87 -73.66 -34.96
N GLY A 16 30.23 -73.52 -33.81
CA GLY A 16 29.31 -72.41 -33.51
C GLY A 16 30.06 -71.10 -33.25
N ILE A 17 29.44 -69.99 -33.65
CA ILE A 17 29.83 -68.64 -33.23
C ILE A 17 28.56 -67.82 -32.99
N SER A 18 28.38 -67.49 -31.72
CA SER A 18 27.88 -66.24 -31.12
C SER A 18 26.84 -65.41 -31.89
N ALA A 19 25.61 -65.42 -31.35
CA ALA A 19 24.55 -64.50 -31.73
C ALA A 19 24.88 -63.05 -31.30
N LEU A 20 24.98 -62.16 -32.29
CA LEU A 20 25.05 -60.71 -32.11
C LEU A 20 23.68 -60.17 -31.68
N LEU A 21 23.64 -59.54 -30.50
CA LEU A 21 22.55 -58.69 -30.05
C LEU A 21 22.55 -57.41 -30.89
N ALA A 22 21.50 -57.21 -31.68
CA ALA A 22 21.16 -55.93 -32.28
C ALA A 22 20.62 -54.99 -31.19
N GLY A 23 21.51 -54.23 -30.57
CA GLY A 23 21.15 -53.08 -29.74
C GLY A 23 21.10 -51.82 -30.61
N CYS A 24 19.97 -51.12 -30.60
CA CYS A 24 19.81 -49.82 -31.25
C CYS A 24 20.90 -48.86 -30.76
N VAL A 25 21.83 -48.49 -31.65
CA VAL A 25 22.67 -47.31 -31.45
C VAL A 25 21.75 -46.12 -31.66
N ALA A 26 21.38 -45.44 -30.58
CA ALA A 26 20.80 -44.12 -30.68
C ALA A 26 21.84 -43.22 -31.35
N ASP A 27 21.47 -42.64 -32.51
CA ASP A 27 22.28 -41.61 -33.16
C ASP A 27 22.66 -40.52 -32.14
N PRO A 28 23.92 -40.06 -32.10
CA PRO A 28 24.25 -38.88 -31.31
C PRO A 28 23.38 -37.72 -31.80
N PRO A 29 22.70 -36.98 -30.90
CA PRO A 29 21.79 -35.93 -31.31
C PRO A 29 22.55 -34.91 -32.15
N LYS A 30 22.03 -34.65 -33.35
CA LYS A 30 22.56 -33.62 -34.25
C LYS A 30 22.58 -32.29 -33.49
N PRO A 31 23.65 -31.48 -33.58
CA PRO A 31 23.77 -30.21 -32.85
C PRO A 31 22.68 -29.19 -33.21
N GLU A 32 21.96 -29.41 -34.31
CA GLU A 32 20.84 -28.57 -34.77
C GLU A 32 19.51 -28.87 -34.04
N THR A 33 19.42 -29.97 -33.30
CA THR A 33 18.25 -30.32 -32.46
C THR A 33 18.50 -30.15 -30.96
N ALA A 34 19.62 -29.52 -30.57
CA ALA A 34 19.75 -29.01 -29.22
C ALA A 34 18.64 -27.98 -29.03
N THR A 35 17.59 -28.36 -28.29
CA THR A 35 16.67 -27.38 -27.72
C THR A 35 17.56 -26.37 -27.04
N VAL A 36 17.54 -25.14 -27.55
CA VAL A 36 18.07 -23.99 -26.83
C VAL A 36 17.40 -24.09 -25.47
N ALA A 37 18.14 -24.56 -24.46
CA ALA A 37 17.77 -24.33 -23.10
C ALA A 37 17.64 -22.83 -23.07
N THR A 38 16.38 -22.36 -23.11
CA THR A 38 16.06 -20.99 -22.83
C THR A 38 16.68 -20.82 -21.47
N SER A 39 17.85 -20.20 -21.43
CA SER A 39 18.36 -19.67 -20.19
C SER A 39 17.21 -18.81 -19.73
N VAL A 40 16.47 -19.29 -18.73
CA VAL A 40 15.65 -18.42 -17.92
C VAL A 40 16.66 -17.36 -17.54
N LYS A 41 16.51 -16.18 -18.16
CA LYS A 41 17.39 -15.06 -17.94
C LYS A 41 16.99 -14.58 -16.55
N THR A 42 17.35 -15.38 -15.54
CA THR A 42 17.03 -15.12 -14.15
C THR A 42 17.56 -13.73 -13.94
N PRO A 43 16.69 -12.75 -13.63
CA PRO A 43 17.13 -11.38 -13.46
C PRO A 43 18.31 -11.41 -12.50
N ALA A 44 19.40 -10.74 -12.85
CA ALA A 44 20.59 -10.70 -12.01
C ALA A 44 20.16 -10.33 -10.59
N SER A 45 20.21 -11.30 -9.68
CA SER A 45 19.66 -11.16 -8.33
C SER A 45 20.81 -10.80 -7.40
N LYS A 46 20.76 -9.58 -6.87
CA LYS A 46 21.82 -9.03 -6.02
C LYS A 46 21.65 -9.54 -4.60
N THR A 47 22.73 -9.95 -3.96
CA THR A 47 22.71 -10.31 -2.53
C THR A 47 22.74 -9.04 -1.68
N VAL A 48 21.75 -8.85 -0.81
CA VAL A 48 21.63 -7.73 0.12
C VAL A 48 21.36 -8.22 1.54
N THR A 49 21.88 -7.53 2.55
CA THR A 49 21.56 -7.78 3.97
C THR A 49 20.59 -6.74 4.52
N ASN A 50 20.64 -5.51 4.00
CA ASN A 50 19.74 -4.40 4.28
C ASN A 50 19.82 -3.37 3.12
N PHE A 51 18.97 -2.35 3.16
CA PHE A 51 18.89 -1.29 2.14
C PHE A 51 19.50 0.05 2.62
N THR A 52 20.38 0.04 3.62
CA THR A 52 20.96 1.29 4.19
C THR A 52 21.63 2.17 3.14
N GLN A 53 22.37 1.59 2.18
CA GLN A 53 23.00 2.37 1.12
C GLN A 53 21.97 2.96 0.15
N SER A 54 20.90 2.20 -0.15
CA SER A 54 19.80 2.68 -0.97
C SER A 54 19.04 3.83 -0.29
N LEU A 55 18.84 3.75 1.03
CA LEU A 55 18.25 4.84 1.82
C LEU A 55 19.11 6.12 1.77
N ARG A 56 20.43 5.98 1.90
CA ARG A 56 21.35 7.13 1.77
C ARG A 56 21.37 7.71 0.36
N CYS A 57 21.31 6.87 -0.68
CA CYS A 57 21.17 7.33 -2.05
C CYS A 57 19.86 8.11 -2.25
N MET A 58 18.77 7.70 -1.60
CA MET A 58 17.50 8.45 -1.66
C MET A 58 17.64 9.85 -1.06
N ASP A 59 18.42 10.02 0.00
CA ASP A 59 18.72 11.33 0.59
C ASP A 59 19.40 12.26 -0.44
N ASP A 60 20.39 11.75 -1.16
CA ASP A 60 21.07 12.48 -2.24
C ASP A 60 20.10 12.80 -3.39
N LEU A 61 19.20 11.87 -3.76
CA LEU A 61 18.15 12.13 -4.76
C LEU A 61 17.15 13.21 -4.33
N LEU A 62 16.68 13.16 -3.08
CA LEU A 62 15.75 14.16 -2.54
C LEU A 62 16.38 15.54 -2.55
N LEU A 63 17.66 15.65 -2.18
CA LEU A 63 18.43 16.89 -2.24
C LEU A 63 18.56 17.38 -3.70
N ALA A 64 18.98 16.50 -4.62
CA ALA A 64 19.18 16.84 -6.03
C ALA A 64 17.89 17.34 -6.71
N TYR A 65 16.73 16.78 -6.34
CA TYR A 65 15.43 17.19 -6.87
C TYR A 65 14.80 18.36 -6.10
N GLY A 66 15.50 18.90 -5.09
CA GLY A 66 15.05 20.03 -4.27
C GLY A 66 13.80 19.72 -3.44
N LYS A 67 13.62 18.46 -3.04
CA LYS A 67 12.48 18.01 -2.22
C LYS A 67 12.70 18.43 -0.78
N LYS A 68 11.67 18.99 -0.16
CA LYS A 68 11.69 19.47 1.22
C LYS A 68 10.30 19.50 1.84
N ASP A 69 10.26 19.68 3.16
CA ASP A 69 9.03 19.89 3.94
C ASP A 69 8.01 18.75 3.82
N ILE A 70 8.49 17.51 3.74
CA ILE A 70 7.66 16.31 3.73
C ILE A 70 7.57 15.79 5.16
N VAL A 71 6.50 16.14 5.86
CA VAL A 71 6.29 15.71 7.25
C VAL A 71 5.41 14.44 7.24
N ILE A 72 5.94 13.34 7.76
CA ILE A 72 5.28 12.02 7.75
C ILE A 72 5.06 11.50 9.18
N THR A 73 4.05 10.67 9.34
CA THR A 73 3.83 9.89 10.57
C THR A 73 3.34 8.48 10.26
N THR A 74 3.32 7.60 11.26
CA THR A 74 2.78 6.23 11.14
C THR A 74 2.37 5.66 12.49
N ALA A 75 1.38 4.77 12.46
CA ALA A 75 1.03 3.92 13.60
C ALA A 75 1.92 2.68 13.74
N GLY A 76 2.92 2.54 12.88
CA GLY A 76 3.60 1.28 12.63
C GLY A 76 2.84 0.40 11.65
N ILE A 77 3.46 -0.74 11.33
CA ILE A 77 2.89 -1.77 10.47
C ILE A 77 2.47 -2.91 11.38
N PRO A 78 1.18 -3.03 11.75
CA PRO A 78 0.69 -4.11 12.57
C PRO A 78 0.86 -5.45 11.86
N ASP A 79 1.15 -6.48 12.65
CA ASP A 79 1.14 -7.84 12.18
C ASP A 79 -0.27 -8.43 12.23
N SER A 80 -0.89 -8.59 11.05
CA SER A 80 -2.24 -9.18 10.96
C SER A 80 -2.22 -10.70 11.10
N THR A 81 -1.04 -11.32 11.10
CA THR A 81 -0.86 -12.77 11.21
C THR A 81 -0.72 -13.25 12.66
N GLY A 82 -0.36 -12.33 13.57
CA GLY A 82 -0.17 -12.57 15.00
C GLY A 82 1.11 -13.33 15.38
N LYS A 83 2.04 -13.53 14.44
CA LYS A 83 3.24 -14.37 14.57
C LYS A 83 4.56 -13.59 14.52
N VAL A 84 4.55 -12.37 13.98
CA VAL A 84 5.70 -11.49 13.80
C VAL A 84 5.62 -10.33 14.81
N GLN A 85 6.28 -10.48 15.96
CA GLN A 85 6.45 -9.36 16.90
C GLN A 85 7.70 -8.57 16.54
N THR A 86 7.53 -7.46 15.81
CA THR A 86 8.67 -6.58 15.42
C THR A 86 8.31 -5.10 15.58
N GLY A 87 9.30 -4.29 15.96
CA GLY A 87 9.17 -2.83 16.09
C GLY A 87 9.16 -2.12 14.73
N THR A 88 8.16 -2.38 13.90
CA THR A 88 8.07 -1.84 12.52
C THR A 88 7.99 -0.32 12.50
N LYS A 89 7.42 0.30 13.54
CA LYS A 89 7.40 1.75 13.74
C LYS A 89 8.83 2.33 13.85
N ASP A 90 9.69 1.74 14.67
CA ASP A 90 11.08 2.18 14.83
C ASP A 90 11.91 1.94 13.55
N MET A 91 11.61 0.85 12.84
CA MET A 91 12.21 0.57 11.53
C MET A 91 11.85 1.65 10.50
N LEU A 92 10.59 2.08 10.46
CA LEU A 92 10.14 3.18 9.59
C LEU A 92 10.80 4.52 9.96
N HIS A 93 10.88 4.84 11.25
CA HIS A 93 11.56 6.04 11.74
C HIS A 93 13.04 6.04 11.32
N THR A 94 13.72 4.91 11.53
CA THR A 94 15.13 4.73 11.15
C THR A 94 15.33 4.87 9.64
N ALA A 95 14.44 4.28 8.83
CA ALA A 95 14.50 4.39 7.38
C ALA A 95 14.31 5.84 6.91
N ALA A 96 13.30 6.54 7.43
CA ALA A 96 13.05 7.95 7.13
C ALA A 96 14.24 8.84 7.51
N SER A 97 14.82 8.62 8.69
CA SER A 97 15.99 9.36 9.17
C SER A 97 17.19 9.17 8.23
N LYS A 98 17.50 7.93 7.85
CA LYS A 98 18.60 7.62 6.90
C LYS A 98 18.40 8.25 5.52
N MET A 99 17.14 8.43 5.10
CA MET A 99 16.77 9.07 3.82
C MET A 99 16.80 10.60 3.87
N SER A 100 17.15 11.21 5.00
CA SER A 100 17.00 12.66 5.14
C SER A 100 18.05 13.37 6.00
N ILE A 101 19.25 12.81 6.06
CA ILE A 101 20.36 13.38 6.83
C ILE A 101 20.86 14.67 6.16
N LYS A 102 21.07 14.66 4.85
CA LYS A 102 21.62 15.77 4.06
C LYS A 102 20.51 16.67 3.51
N SER A 103 19.49 16.07 2.90
CA SER A 103 18.40 16.79 2.25
C SER A 103 17.51 17.52 3.25
N LYS A 104 17.39 16.99 4.48
CA LYS A 104 16.39 17.42 5.48
C LYS A 104 14.97 17.46 4.89
N ALA A 105 14.73 16.62 3.88
CA ALA A 105 13.49 16.59 3.13
C ALA A 105 12.32 16.00 3.91
N LEU A 106 12.59 14.97 4.73
CA LEU A 106 11.64 14.24 5.53
C LEU A 106 11.74 14.68 6.99
N THR A 107 10.62 14.98 7.59
CA THR A 107 10.49 15.11 9.05
C THR A 107 9.53 14.02 9.52
N PHE A 108 10.01 13.12 10.36
CA PHE A 108 9.17 12.10 10.96
C PHE A 108 8.65 12.60 12.29
N ILE A 109 7.33 12.67 12.44
CA ILE A 109 6.70 13.00 13.72
C ILE A 109 6.16 11.70 14.32
N ASP A 110 6.74 11.34 15.46
CA ASP A 110 6.32 10.19 16.22
C ASP A 110 5.07 10.53 17.03
N TYR A 111 3.94 9.90 16.67
CA TYR A 111 2.74 9.87 17.52
C TYR A 111 2.61 8.48 18.11
N ASP A 112 2.47 8.39 19.43
CA ASP A 112 2.33 7.11 20.13
C ASP A 112 0.94 6.53 19.85
N THR A 113 0.83 5.63 18.88
CA THR A 113 -0.45 5.06 18.49
C THR A 113 -0.97 3.99 19.47
N SER A 114 -0.32 3.78 20.60
CA SER A 114 -0.82 2.95 21.69
C SER A 114 -1.85 3.70 22.54
N SER A 115 -3.02 3.96 21.94
CA SER A 115 -4.25 4.43 22.58
C SER A 115 -4.31 5.94 22.89
N ASN A 116 -5.12 6.66 22.11
CA ASN A 116 -5.59 8.06 22.29
C ASN A 116 -4.79 9.20 21.64
N ASP A 117 -3.73 8.94 20.88
CA ASP A 117 -2.81 10.01 20.50
C ASP A 117 -3.18 10.78 19.22
N LEU A 118 -4.13 10.29 18.41
CA LEU A 118 -4.71 11.14 17.36
C LEU A 118 -5.45 12.35 17.98
N LEU A 119 -6.01 12.17 19.18
CA LEU A 119 -6.62 13.25 19.96
C LEU A 119 -5.56 14.22 20.51
N ALA A 120 -4.38 13.74 20.88
CA ALA A 120 -3.25 14.58 21.26
C ALA A 120 -2.72 15.38 20.07
N VAL A 121 -2.61 14.78 18.88
CA VAL A 121 -2.35 15.51 17.61
C VAL A 121 -3.36 16.64 17.46
N PHE A 122 -4.65 16.37 17.66
CA PHE A 122 -5.71 17.38 17.52
C PHE A 122 -5.73 18.42 18.65
N GLN A 123 -5.34 18.05 19.86
CA GLN A 123 -5.19 18.98 20.99
C GLN A 123 -3.97 19.89 20.79
N ASP A 124 -2.86 19.37 20.26
CA ASP A 124 -1.71 20.15 19.84
C ASP A 124 -2.05 21.05 18.64
N ILE A 125 -2.88 20.59 17.70
CA ILE A 125 -3.43 21.43 16.62
C ILE A 125 -4.29 22.58 17.17
N GLN A 126 -5.10 22.34 18.21
CA GLN A 126 -5.89 23.40 18.85
C GLN A 126 -5.03 24.32 19.74
N ALA A 127 -3.99 23.78 20.37
CA ALA A 127 -2.98 24.52 21.12
C ALA A 127 -1.91 25.15 20.21
N ALA A 128 -1.93 24.93 18.90
CA ALA A 128 -0.98 25.52 17.95
C ALA A 128 -1.18 27.03 17.75
N GLY A 129 -2.21 27.61 18.36
CA GLY A 129 -2.23 29.06 18.64
C GLY A 129 -1.12 29.49 19.62
N ALA A 130 -0.56 28.56 20.41
CA ALA A 130 0.46 28.77 21.43
C ALA A 130 1.84 28.16 21.09
N PHE A 131 1.94 27.14 20.23
CA PHE A 131 3.21 26.53 19.84
C PHE A 131 3.31 26.26 18.32
N GLN A 132 4.37 26.77 17.68
CA GLN A 132 4.67 26.58 16.25
C GLN A 132 5.14 25.14 15.90
N HIS A 133 4.32 24.11 16.18
CA HIS A 133 4.65 22.73 15.79
C HIS A 133 4.27 22.45 14.32
N LYS A 134 5.18 21.82 13.55
CA LYS A 134 4.88 21.30 12.21
C LYS A 134 3.93 20.10 12.37
N LEU A 135 2.85 20.05 11.57
CA LEU A 135 1.94 18.89 11.52
C LEU A 135 2.35 17.95 10.38
N PRO A 136 2.11 16.62 10.49
CA PRO A 136 2.33 15.71 9.38
C PRO A 136 1.43 16.05 8.20
N ASN A 137 2.04 16.15 7.02
CA ASN A 137 1.31 16.26 5.76
C ASN A 137 0.73 14.90 5.36
N TYR A 138 1.47 13.83 5.66
CA TYR A 138 1.10 12.47 5.25
C TYR A 138 1.22 11.48 6.40
N TYR A 139 0.46 10.38 6.31
CA TYR A 139 0.58 9.22 7.18
C TYR A 139 0.81 7.94 6.37
N ILE A 140 1.64 7.05 6.89
CA ILE A 140 1.89 5.73 6.33
C ILE A 140 1.03 4.71 7.06
N ARG A 141 0.19 3.99 6.31
CA ARG A 141 -0.59 2.85 6.78
C ARG A 141 -0.10 1.58 6.10
N GLY A 142 0.13 0.53 6.87
CA GLY A 142 0.47 -0.77 6.30
C GLY A 142 -0.04 -1.93 7.14
N ALA A 143 0.23 -3.14 6.67
CA ALA A 143 0.08 -4.38 7.43
C ALA A 143 1.06 -5.43 6.93
N ILE A 144 1.50 -6.32 7.82
CA ILE A 144 2.04 -7.63 7.40
C ILE A 144 0.82 -8.47 7.02
N THR A 145 0.59 -8.61 5.72
CA THR A 145 -0.66 -9.17 5.15
C THR A 145 -0.61 -10.68 4.99
N GLN A 146 0.59 -11.27 4.94
CA GLN A 146 0.78 -12.70 4.82
C GLN A 146 2.02 -13.16 5.58
N LEU A 147 1.87 -14.27 6.33
CA LEU A 147 2.96 -15.08 6.85
C LEU A 147 2.55 -16.54 6.69
N ASP A 148 3.16 -17.22 5.73
CA ASP A 148 2.97 -18.66 5.52
C ASP A 148 4.25 -19.37 5.93
N GLU A 149 4.18 -20.16 7.00
CA GLU A 149 5.27 -20.96 7.53
C GLU A 149 5.17 -22.36 6.93
N ASN A 150 6.22 -22.82 6.25
CA ASN A 150 6.25 -24.10 5.51
C ASN A 150 5.34 -24.10 4.26
N ALA A 151 5.23 -22.96 3.58
CA ALA A 151 4.45 -22.80 2.34
C ALA A 151 4.84 -23.78 1.21
N LEU A 152 6.01 -24.43 1.32
CA LEU A 152 6.47 -25.49 0.45
C LEU A 152 6.86 -26.70 1.31
N ASP A 153 5.90 -27.57 1.59
CA ASP A 153 6.20 -28.93 2.05
C ASP A 153 6.31 -29.83 0.80
N ALA A 154 7.41 -30.56 0.66
CA ALA A 154 7.73 -31.33 -0.55
C ALA A 154 6.82 -32.56 -0.77
N GLN A 155 5.75 -32.69 0.00
CA GLN A 155 4.77 -33.77 -0.09
C GLN A 155 3.43 -33.25 -0.60
N ALA A 156 3.27 -33.39 -1.93
CA ALA A 156 2.02 -33.38 -2.67
C ALA A 156 1.31 -32.01 -2.87
N GLY A 157 1.71 -31.35 -3.96
CA GLY A 157 0.75 -30.82 -4.94
C GLY A 157 -0.08 -29.60 -4.56
N GLY A 158 0.54 -28.42 -4.60
CA GLY A 158 -0.16 -27.14 -4.55
C GLY A 158 0.80 -25.97 -4.37
N GLY A 159 1.65 -25.70 -5.37
CA GLY A 159 2.63 -24.61 -5.28
C GLY A 159 1.99 -23.23 -5.41
N ILE A 160 2.41 -22.28 -4.56
CA ILE A 160 2.14 -20.86 -4.77
C ILE A 160 3.06 -20.37 -5.90
N ALA A 161 2.47 -19.96 -7.02
CA ALA A 161 3.19 -19.36 -8.13
C ALA A 161 3.48 -17.88 -7.83
N LEU A 162 4.63 -17.59 -7.18
CA LEU A 162 5.13 -16.22 -7.08
C LEU A 162 5.89 -15.89 -8.38
N PRO A 163 5.50 -14.85 -9.15
CA PRO A 163 6.08 -14.57 -10.48
C PRO A 163 7.60 -14.29 -10.48
N PHE A 164 8.19 -14.02 -9.32
CA PHE A 164 9.62 -13.75 -9.15
C PHE A 164 10.44 -14.96 -8.68
N LEU A 165 9.79 -16.11 -8.46
CA LEU A 165 10.36 -17.25 -7.73
C LEU A 165 10.41 -18.50 -8.63
N ASP A 166 11.58 -18.78 -9.18
CA ASP A 166 11.91 -20.08 -9.78
C ASP A 166 12.69 -20.89 -8.73
N LEU A 167 11.98 -21.59 -7.85
CA LEU A 167 12.58 -22.46 -6.84
C LEU A 167 12.59 -23.90 -7.35
N GLY A 168 13.79 -24.44 -7.56
CA GLY A 168 13.98 -25.87 -7.79
C GLY A 168 13.57 -26.68 -6.56
N VAL A 169 12.68 -27.66 -6.75
CA VAL A 169 12.18 -28.53 -5.68
C VAL A 169 13.31 -29.41 -5.16
N SER A 170 13.75 -29.16 -3.92
CA SER A 170 14.68 -30.04 -3.19
C SER A 170 14.00 -30.55 -1.92
N ARG A 171 14.19 -31.84 -1.61
CA ARG A 171 13.47 -32.55 -0.54
C ARG A 171 13.79 -32.07 0.89
N ASP A 172 14.84 -31.27 1.06
CA ASP A 172 15.34 -30.83 2.37
C ASP A 172 15.24 -29.31 2.58
N GLN A 173 14.30 -28.66 1.89
CA GLN A 173 14.16 -27.21 1.87
C GLN A 173 12.78 -26.78 2.38
N VAL A 174 12.77 -26.00 3.46
CA VAL A 174 11.54 -25.39 4.01
C VAL A 174 11.54 -23.92 3.64
N SER A 175 10.46 -23.45 3.00
CA SER A 175 10.29 -22.04 2.64
C SER A 175 9.14 -21.39 3.42
N SER A 176 9.33 -20.13 3.80
CA SER A 176 8.33 -19.28 4.44
C SER A 176 8.15 -18.00 3.65
N VAL A 177 6.93 -17.48 3.53
CA VAL A 177 6.64 -16.26 2.77
C VAL A 177 6.12 -15.18 3.71
N VAL A 178 6.71 -13.98 3.63
CA VAL A 178 6.28 -12.77 4.35
C VAL A 178 5.93 -11.70 3.33
N SER A 179 4.73 -11.10 3.43
CA SER A 179 4.33 -9.98 2.57
C SER A 179 3.96 -8.76 3.39
N ILE A 180 4.38 -7.58 2.92
CA ILE A 180 4.03 -6.29 3.51
C ILE A 180 3.40 -5.40 2.44
N ASP A 181 2.25 -4.83 2.79
CA ASP A 181 1.56 -3.82 2.01
C ASP A 181 1.56 -2.50 2.75
N MET A 182 1.92 -1.42 2.04
CA MET A 182 2.01 -0.07 2.58
C MET A 182 1.35 0.92 1.63
N ASN A 183 0.64 1.90 2.19
CA ASN A 183 -0.04 2.96 1.47
C ASN A 183 0.20 4.29 2.18
N MET A 184 0.33 5.36 1.39
CA MET A 184 0.42 6.72 1.89
C MET A 184 -0.96 7.39 1.85
N GLY A 185 -1.32 8.11 2.91
CA GLY A 185 -2.51 8.97 2.93
C GLY A 185 -2.18 10.40 3.33
N GLU A 186 -3.04 11.34 2.96
CA GLU A 186 -2.96 12.73 3.41
C GLU A 186 -3.59 12.88 4.80
N THR A 187 -2.91 13.52 5.73
CA THR A 187 -3.35 13.59 7.15
C THR A 187 -4.65 14.37 7.33
N THR A 188 -4.84 15.45 6.58
CA THR A 188 -5.98 16.38 6.73
C THR A 188 -7.26 15.81 6.13
N SER A 189 -7.18 15.31 4.89
CA SER A 189 -8.33 14.73 4.19
C SER A 189 -8.56 13.25 4.51
N ARG A 190 -7.56 12.59 5.12
CA ARG A 190 -7.51 11.15 5.37
C ARG A 190 -7.61 10.28 4.12
N MET A 191 -7.55 10.85 2.93
CA MET A 191 -7.60 10.12 1.68
C MET A 191 -6.28 9.40 1.42
N ILE A 192 -6.35 8.15 0.97
CA ILE A 192 -5.18 7.42 0.49
C ILE A 192 -4.77 7.98 -0.87
N LEU A 193 -3.48 8.27 -1.05
CA LEU A 193 -2.92 8.78 -2.29
C LEU A 193 -2.84 7.65 -3.32
N PRO A 194 -3.59 7.72 -4.44
CA PRO A 194 -3.50 6.72 -5.49
C PRO A 194 -2.09 6.65 -6.07
N GLY A 195 -1.60 5.43 -6.31
CA GLY A 195 -0.26 5.19 -6.87
C GLY A 195 0.91 5.35 -5.90
N VAL A 196 0.68 5.82 -4.66
CA VAL A 196 1.72 5.95 -3.63
C VAL A 196 1.61 4.78 -2.63
N ASN A 197 1.90 3.59 -3.13
CA ASN A 197 1.88 2.34 -2.37
C ASN A 197 3.14 1.51 -2.60
N ALA A 198 3.39 0.55 -1.73
CA ALA A 198 4.44 -0.45 -1.87
C ALA A 198 3.90 -1.81 -1.42
N SER A 199 4.20 -2.86 -2.19
CA SER A 199 3.78 -4.23 -1.91
C SER A 199 4.94 -5.14 -2.26
N ASN A 200 5.54 -5.73 -1.23
CA ASN A 200 6.79 -6.47 -1.34
C ASN A 200 6.69 -7.79 -0.57
N SER A 201 7.25 -8.85 -1.15
CA SER A 201 7.27 -10.18 -0.54
C SER A 201 8.70 -10.69 -0.36
N LEU A 202 8.94 -11.37 0.75
CA LEU A 202 10.16 -12.07 1.08
C LEU A 202 9.87 -13.56 1.21
N VAL A 203 10.61 -14.37 0.46
CA VAL A 203 10.64 -15.81 0.64
C VAL A 203 11.90 -16.14 1.42
N VAL A 204 11.75 -16.70 2.62
CA VAL A 204 12.85 -17.18 3.45
C VAL A 204 12.97 -18.68 3.25
N THR A 205 14.16 -19.15 2.94
CA THR A 205 14.42 -20.54 2.62
C THR A 205 15.48 -21.11 3.54
N ARG A 206 15.16 -22.23 4.19
CA ARG A 206 16.06 -22.94 5.11
C ARG A 206 16.46 -24.28 4.49
N SER A 207 17.75 -24.51 4.32
CA SER A 207 18.29 -25.75 3.74
C SER A 207 19.18 -26.52 4.73
N GLY A 208 18.86 -27.80 4.94
CA GLY A 208 19.73 -28.79 5.62
C GLY A 208 19.98 -28.60 7.13
N LYS A 209 20.76 -29.53 7.72
CA LYS A 209 21.17 -29.53 9.14
C LYS A 209 22.24 -28.48 9.50
N SER A 210 22.95 -27.94 8.50
CA SER A 210 24.07 -26.99 8.66
C SER A 210 23.65 -25.52 8.86
N GLY A 211 22.35 -25.21 8.75
CA GLY A 211 21.80 -23.94 9.26
C GLY A 211 22.09 -22.69 8.42
N GLU A 212 22.29 -22.81 7.10
CA GLU A 212 22.30 -21.65 6.20
C GLU A 212 20.86 -21.17 5.95
N LEU A 213 20.62 -19.87 6.18
CA LEU A 213 19.33 -19.22 5.98
C LEU A 213 19.45 -18.24 4.82
N GLY A 214 18.86 -18.58 3.68
CA GLY A 214 18.77 -17.71 2.52
C GLY A 214 17.41 -17.01 2.48
N GLY A 215 17.36 -15.84 1.85
CA GLY A 215 16.11 -15.16 1.53
C GLY A 215 16.11 -14.69 0.08
N LYS A 216 14.93 -14.57 -0.52
CA LYS A 216 14.72 -13.91 -1.80
C LYS A 216 13.60 -12.90 -1.63
N LEU A 217 13.94 -11.63 -1.71
CA LEU A 217 13.04 -10.50 -1.58
C LEU A 217 12.70 -9.98 -2.96
N GLY A 218 11.43 -9.76 -3.29
CA GLY A 218 11.10 -9.30 -4.63
C GLY A 218 9.66 -8.91 -4.84
N LYS A 219 9.47 -8.25 -5.98
CA LYS A 219 8.19 -7.92 -6.60
C LYS A 219 8.18 -8.57 -7.99
N VAL A 220 7.01 -8.68 -8.60
CA VAL A 220 6.90 -9.07 -10.02
C VAL A 220 7.92 -8.27 -10.85
N GLY A 221 8.83 -8.97 -11.53
CA GLY A 221 9.83 -8.41 -12.46
C GLY A 221 11.21 -8.02 -11.88
N PHE A 222 11.45 -8.10 -10.57
CA PHE A 222 12.82 -8.08 -10.01
C PHE A 222 12.91 -8.72 -8.62
N SER A 223 14.09 -9.24 -8.29
CA SER A 223 14.34 -9.86 -6.98
C SER A 223 15.76 -9.64 -6.48
N PHE A 224 15.92 -9.50 -5.18
CA PHE A 224 17.16 -9.46 -4.43
C PHE A 224 17.33 -10.77 -3.68
N ASN A 225 18.52 -11.36 -3.74
CA ASN A 225 18.89 -12.42 -2.83
C ASN A 225 19.26 -11.79 -1.48
N MET A 226 19.05 -12.51 -0.39
CA MET A 226 19.36 -12.06 0.95
C MET A 226 20.10 -13.15 1.70
N SER A 227 21.19 -12.78 2.35
CA SER A 227 21.86 -13.62 3.33
C SER A 227 21.30 -13.28 4.72
N LEU A 228 20.56 -14.21 5.32
CA LEU A 228 19.96 -14.01 6.64
C LEU A 228 20.78 -14.81 7.67
N ASN A 229 21.08 -14.19 8.80
CA ASN A 229 21.73 -14.90 9.89
C ASN A 229 20.68 -15.64 10.73
N LYS A 230 20.95 -16.90 11.08
CA LYS A 230 20.07 -17.72 11.94
C LYS A 230 19.75 -17.05 13.28
N ALA A 231 20.68 -16.24 13.80
CA ALA A 231 20.53 -15.48 15.04
C ALA A 231 19.64 -14.22 14.92
N GLU A 232 19.43 -13.69 13.71
CA GLU A 232 18.65 -12.47 13.47
C GLU A 232 17.14 -12.72 13.23
N GLY A 233 16.76 -13.98 12.95
CA GLY A 233 15.37 -14.40 12.75
C GLY A 233 14.66 -13.76 11.55
N LEU A 234 13.33 -13.89 11.49
CA LEU A 234 12.48 -13.27 10.45
C LEU A 234 12.50 -11.73 10.50
N GLY A 235 12.95 -11.13 11.60
CA GLY A 235 12.94 -9.68 11.81
C GLY A 235 13.89 -8.90 10.91
N SER A 236 15.03 -9.46 10.51
CA SER A 236 15.91 -8.82 9.51
C SER A 236 15.28 -8.78 8.12
N GLY A 237 14.53 -9.83 7.77
CA GLY A 237 13.71 -9.88 6.56
C GLY A 237 12.60 -8.83 6.53
N VAL A 238 11.84 -8.72 7.63
CA VAL A 238 10.81 -7.68 7.80
C VAL A 238 11.41 -6.28 7.71
N ARG A 239 12.56 -6.04 8.34
CA ARG A 239 13.27 -4.75 8.22
C ARG A 239 13.60 -4.43 6.76
N ALA A 240 14.08 -5.40 6.00
CA ALA A 240 14.39 -5.19 4.59
C ALA A 240 13.14 -4.87 3.75
N LEU A 241 12.01 -5.53 4.02
CA LEU A 241 10.72 -5.20 3.40
C LEU A 241 10.26 -3.77 3.74
N VAL A 242 10.43 -3.35 5.01
CA VAL A 242 10.12 -1.99 5.47
C VAL A 242 11.02 -0.95 4.79
N GLU A 243 12.33 -1.19 4.74
CA GLU A 243 13.28 -0.27 4.10
C GLU A 243 13.01 -0.14 2.60
N LEU A 244 12.74 -1.26 1.90
CA LEU A 244 12.34 -1.23 0.49
C LEU A 244 11.01 -0.48 0.29
N GLY A 245 10.00 -0.77 1.12
CA GLY A 245 8.71 -0.10 1.07
C GLY A 245 8.83 1.42 1.24
N MET A 246 9.68 1.88 2.15
CA MET A 246 9.97 3.30 2.33
C MET A 246 10.64 3.94 1.10
N ILE A 247 11.64 3.27 0.51
CA ILE A 247 12.30 3.76 -0.70
C ILE A 247 11.28 3.94 -1.84
N GLU A 248 10.43 2.95 -2.06
CA GLU A 248 9.39 2.99 -3.10
C GLU A 248 8.35 4.08 -2.82
N MET A 249 7.79 4.12 -1.61
CA MET A 249 6.74 5.08 -1.26
C MET A 249 7.22 6.52 -1.35
N ILE A 250 8.38 6.84 -0.78
CA ILE A 250 8.91 8.21 -0.84
C ILE A 250 9.33 8.55 -2.28
N GLY A 251 9.91 7.59 -3.01
CA GLY A 251 10.19 7.73 -4.44
C GLY A 251 8.96 8.13 -5.25
N LYS A 252 7.88 7.37 -5.10
CA LYS A 252 6.58 7.61 -5.75
C LYS A 252 5.94 8.92 -5.31
N LEU A 253 5.91 9.19 -4.00
CA LEU A 253 5.36 10.44 -3.43
C LEU A 253 6.06 11.67 -4.01
N THR A 254 7.37 11.59 -4.19
CA THR A 254 8.19 12.71 -4.63
C THR A 254 8.42 12.76 -6.14
N GLY A 255 8.05 11.72 -6.88
CA GLY A 255 8.37 11.56 -8.30
C GLY A 255 9.89 11.51 -8.54
N THR A 256 10.65 10.95 -7.61
CA THR A 256 12.10 10.77 -7.75
C THR A 256 12.40 9.35 -8.26
N PRO A 257 13.38 9.16 -9.15
CA PRO A 257 13.68 7.85 -9.74
C PRO A 257 14.39 6.92 -8.74
N TYR A 258 13.66 6.46 -7.73
CA TYR A 258 14.17 5.70 -6.58
C TYR A 258 14.85 4.39 -6.96
N TRP A 259 14.50 3.81 -8.11
CA TRP A 259 15.11 2.59 -8.64
C TRP A 259 16.61 2.73 -8.92
N LYS A 260 17.10 3.96 -9.15
CA LYS A 260 18.54 4.23 -9.21
C LYS A 260 19.25 3.81 -7.91
N CYS A 261 18.60 4.04 -6.78
CA CYS A 261 19.13 3.67 -5.47
C CYS A 261 19.01 2.18 -5.15
N LEU A 262 18.09 1.49 -5.82
CA LEU A 262 17.98 0.04 -5.76
C LEU A 262 18.94 -0.67 -6.73
N GLN A 263 19.66 0.11 -7.54
CA GLN A 263 20.59 -0.37 -8.57
C GLN A 263 19.95 -1.44 -9.48
N ILE A 264 18.67 -1.25 -9.79
CA ILE A 264 17.92 -2.08 -10.73
C ILE A 264 18.34 -1.69 -12.15
N ASP A 265 18.40 -2.66 -13.05
CA ASP A 265 18.74 -2.41 -14.44
C ASP A 265 17.74 -1.47 -15.12
N LYS A 266 18.24 -0.54 -15.93
CA LYS A 266 17.45 0.49 -16.64
C LYS A 266 16.52 -0.12 -17.70
N THR A 267 16.76 -1.36 -18.13
CA THR A 267 15.90 -2.08 -19.06
C THR A 267 14.82 -2.91 -18.36
N ASN A 268 14.72 -2.82 -17.02
CA ASN A 268 13.74 -3.57 -16.27
C ASN A 268 12.31 -3.12 -16.63
N PRO A 269 11.43 -4.05 -17.07
CA PRO A 269 10.11 -3.70 -17.56
C PRO A 269 9.22 -3.05 -16.49
N VAL A 270 9.38 -3.41 -15.22
CA VAL A 270 8.61 -2.83 -14.09
C VAL A 270 8.96 -1.36 -13.90
N MET A 271 10.24 -1.00 -14.11
CA MET A 271 10.70 0.38 -13.99
C MET A 271 10.22 1.22 -15.17
N ILE A 272 10.26 0.65 -16.37
CA ILE A 272 9.74 1.29 -17.58
C ILE A 272 8.24 1.55 -17.46
N GLU A 273 7.47 0.59 -16.96
CA GLU A 273 6.04 0.73 -16.70
C GLU A 273 5.77 1.82 -15.65
N GLN A 274 6.48 1.80 -14.52
CA GLN A 274 6.31 2.82 -13.48
C GLN A 274 6.65 4.23 -14.00
N ALA A 275 7.72 4.37 -14.78
CA ALA A 275 8.08 5.64 -15.40
C ALA A 275 7.02 6.09 -16.42
N ARG A 276 6.43 5.15 -17.15
CA ARG A 276 5.35 5.42 -18.12
C ARG A 276 4.10 5.92 -17.42
N GLU A 277 3.68 5.29 -16.33
CA GLU A 277 2.55 5.76 -15.52
C GLU A 277 2.76 7.20 -15.03
N TRP A 278 3.97 7.53 -14.55
CA TRP A 278 4.30 8.90 -14.13
C TRP A 278 4.25 9.88 -15.29
N TYR A 279 4.78 9.49 -16.45
CA TYR A 279 4.73 10.31 -17.65
C TYR A 279 3.27 10.56 -18.06
N ASP A 280 2.46 9.53 -18.17
CA ASP A 280 1.07 9.60 -18.65
C ASP A 280 0.14 10.32 -17.66
N GLY A 281 0.39 10.19 -16.35
CA GLY A 281 -0.36 10.88 -15.30
C GLY A 281 -0.01 12.36 -15.12
N MET A 282 1.13 12.83 -15.63
CA MET A 282 1.58 14.21 -15.48
C MET A 282 0.84 15.17 -16.42
N LYS A 283 0.49 16.37 -15.96
CA LYS A 283 -0.11 17.39 -16.84
C LYS A 283 0.90 17.81 -17.93
N PRO A 284 0.45 18.17 -19.14
CA PRO A 284 1.37 18.56 -20.22
C PRO A 284 2.34 19.68 -19.83
N GLU A 285 1.86 20.70 -19.11
CA GLU A 285 2.70 21.81 -18.62
C GLU A 285 3.81 21.33 -17.66
N ASP A 286 3.46 20.46 -16.71
CA ASP A 286 4.40 19.89 -15.75
C ASP A 286 5.47 19.03 -16.45
N ARG A 287 5.10 18.31 -17.53
CA ARG A 287 6.04 17.53 -18.34
C ARG A 287 7.07 18.44 -19.01
N VAL A 288 6.61 19.52 -19.64
CA VAL A 288 7.49 20.49 -20.30
C VAL A 288 8.44 21.13 -19.27
N LYS A 289 7.89 21.53 -18.13
CA LYS A 289 8.65 22.17 -17.05
C LYS A 289 9.72 21.24 -16.47
N LEU A 290 9.41 19.95 -16.29
CA LEU A 290 10.40 18.95 -15.85
C LEU A 290 11.57 18.87 -16.83
N ILE A 291 11.29 18.82 -18.13
CA ILE A 291 12.32 18.74 -19.18
C ILE A 291 13.15 20.02 -19.23
N GLN A 292 12.51 21.19 -19.19
CA GLN A 292 13.20 22.48 -19.10
C GLN A 292 14.16 22.51 -17.92
N ARG A 293 13.72 22.08 -16.73
CA ARG A 293 14.57 22.03 -15.53
C ARG A 293 15.76 21.09 -15.69
N LYS A 294 15.53 19.89 -16.23
CA LYS A 294 16.58 18.89 -16.46
C LYS A 294 17.64 19.39 -17.44
N LEU A 295 17.21 19.93 -18.58
CA LEU A 295 18.12 20.46 -19.60
C LEU A 295 18.81 21.75 -19.14
N ALA A 296 18.13 22.61 -18.38
CA ALA A 296 18.71 23.82 -17.81
C ALA A 296 19.78 23.50 -16.77
N GLY A 297 19.53 22.52 -15.89
CA GLY A 297 20.51 22.07 -14.90
C GLY A 297 21.77 21.48 -15.54
N ALA A 298 21.64 20.92 -16.74
CA ALA A 298 22.75 20.44 -17.57
C ALA A 298 23.42 21.55 -18.42
N ASN A 299 22.99 22.81 -18.31
CA ASN A 299 23.39 23.93 -19.17
C ASN A 299 23.09 23.75 -20.68
N LEU A 300 22.21 22.81 -21.03
CA LEU A 300 21.79 22.54 -22.42
C LEU A 300 20.66 23.48 -22.88
N TYR A 301 19.91 24.05 -21.94
CA TYR A 301 18.81 24.98 -22.17
C TYR A 301 18.99 26.26 -21.34
N ARG A 302 18.81 27.44 -21.95
CA ARG A 302 18.99 28.74 -21.27
C ARG A 302 17.71 29.58 -21.22
N GLY A 303 16.63 29.12 -21.86
CA GLY A 303 15.33 29.76 -21.83
C GLY A 303 14.61 29.65 -20.48
N ALA A 304 13.42 30.26 -20.41
CA ALA A 304 12.61 30.30 -19.20
C ALA A 304 12.01 28.93 -18.84
N ILE A 305 12.06 28.56 -17.56
CA ILE A 305 11.39 27.38 -17.01
C ILE A 305 9.94 27.76 -16.70
N ASN A 306 9.07 27.67 -17.70
CA ASN A 306 7.68 28.16 -17.65
C ASN A 306 6.64 27.11 -18.08
N GLY A 307 7.04 25.89 -18.42
CA GLY A 307 6.13 24.85 -18.88
C GLY A 307 5.61 25.04 -20.31
N VAL A 308 6.18 25.98 -21.09
CA VAL A 308 5.78 26.27 -22.47
C VAL A 308 6.83 25.78 -23.46
N ASN A 309 6.39 25.09 -24.51
CA ASN A 309 7.27 24.68 -25.60
C ASN A 309 7.76 25.89 -26.40
N SER A 310 9.07 26.02 -26.56
CA SER A 310 9.71 27.04 -27.38
C SER A 310 10.63 26.41 -28.44
N GLY A 311 10.95 27.17 -29.50
CA GLY A 311 11.91 26.72 -30.51
C GLY A 311 13.29 26.41 -29.91
N GLU A 312 13.75 27.22 -28.94
CA GLU A 312 14.99 26.97 -28.20
C GLU A 312 14.93 25.64 -27.43
N LEU A 313 13.81 25.33 -26.78
CA LEU A 313 13.62 24.07 -26.07
C LEU A 313 13.66 22.89 -27.04
N ALA A 314 12.97 22.98 -28.20
CA ALA A 314 13.00 21.93 -29.21
C ALA A 314 14.42 21.69 -29.74
N SER A 315 15.22 22.74 -29.96
CA SER A 315 16.63 22.61 -30.34
C SER A 315 17.51 22.00 -29.24
N ALA A 316 17.24 22.31 -27.96
CA ALA A 316 17.94 21.68 -26.85
C ALA A 316 17.59 20.20 -26.72
N ILE A 317 16.31 19.85 -26.89
CA ILE A 317 15.83 18.45 -26.91
C ILE A 317 16.49 17.68 -28.06
N GLY A 318 16.50 18.23 -29.27
CA GLY A 318 17.11 17.57 -30.43
C GLY A 318 18.60 17.26 -30.23
N ARG A 319 19.35 18.19 -29.61
CA ARG A 319 20.75 17.96 -29.24
C ARG A 319 20.91 16.84 -28.22
N PHE A 320 20.13 16.87 -27.14
CA PHE A 320 20.15 15.82 -26.14
C PHE A 320 19.77 14.45 -26.73
N GLN A 321 18.74 14.39 -27.58
CA GLN A 321 18.32 13.17 -28.27
C GLN A 321 19.46 12.61 -29.14
N ALA A 322 20.12 13.46 -29.94
CA ALA A 322 21.22 13.04 -30.80
C ALA A 322 22.42 12.51 -29.98
N GLU A 323 22.77 13.17 -28.88
CA GLU A 323 23.89 12.76 -28.00
C GLU A 323 23.61 11.43 -27.26
N ASN A 324 22.34 11.11 -27.02
CA ASN A 324 21.92 9.92 -26.27
C ASN A 324 21.37 8.80 -27.17
N GLY A 325 21.57 8.88 -28.49
CA GLY A 325 21.17 7.83 -29.43
C GLY A 325 19.65 7.68 -29.61
N LEU A 326 18.89 8.73 -29.33
CA LEU A 326 17.45 8.80 -29.58
C LEU A 326 17.14 9.39 -30.96
N ILE A 327 15.90 9.23 -31.43
CA ILE A 327 15.42 9.92 -32.63
C ILE A 327 15.40 11.43 -32.34
N ALA A 328 16.28 12.18 -32.98
CA ALA A 328 16.45 13.63 -32.79
C ALA A 328 15.37 14.44 -33.53
N ASP A 329 14.12 14.33 -33.08
CA ASP A 329 12.96 15.04 -33.63
C ASP A 329 12.64 16.35 -32.89
N GLY A 330 13.33 16.64 -31.79
CA GLY A 330 13.12 17.83 -30.96
C GLY A 330 11.81 17.80 -30.17
N ARG A 331 11.13 16.65 -30.11
CA ARG A 331 9.81 16.51 -29.49
C ARG A 331 9.91 15.90 -28.10
N ILE A 332 8.96 16.28 -27.26
CA ILE A 332 8.77 15.66 -25.96
C ILE A 332 8.02 14.35 -26.15
N ASN A 333 8.70 13.24 -25.85
CA ASN A 333 8.14 11.89 -25.88
C ASN A 333 8.63 11.09 -24.65
N PHE A 334 8.12 9.86 -24.51
CA PHE A 334 8.48 8.99 -23.40
C PHE A 334 9.97 8.63 -23.41
N ASP A 335 10.56 8.38 -24.57
CA ASP A 335 11.97 7.95 -24.68
C ASP A 335 12.92 9.05 -24.20
N LEU A 336 12.65 10.31 -24.57
CA LEU A 336 13.33 11.49 -24.03
C LEU A 336 13.18 11.58 -22.52
N TYR A 337 11.94 11.46 -22.02
CA TYR A 337 11.65 11.55 -20.59
C TYR A 337 12.40 10.48 -19.80
N TYR A 338 12.38 9.23 -20.27
CA TYR A 338 13.04 8.11 -19.64
C TYR A 338 14.56 8.28 -19.64
N ALA A 339 15.15 8.71 -20.77
CA ALA A 339 16.57 9.03 -20.86
C ALA A 339 16.98 10.17 -19.90
N LEU A 340 16.13 11.18 -19.70
CA LEU A 340 16.39 12.29 -18.75
C LEU A 340 16.23 11.91 -17.27
N LEU A 341 15.35 10.95 -16.95
CA LEU A 341 15.29 10.36 -15.61
C LEU A 341 16.58 9.61 -15.30
N ASP A 342 17.08 8.90 -16.30
CA ASP A 342 18.28 8.10 -16.22
C ASP A 342 19.57 8.92 -16.24
N ALA A 343 19.59 10.02 -16.98
CA ALA A 343 20.71 10.95 -16.96
C ALA A 343 20.89 11.52 -15.55
N ASP A 344 22.13 11.52 -15.04
CA ASP A 344 22.49 12.08 -13.73
C ASP A 344 22.57 13.62 -13.80
N LEU A 345 21.50 14.21 -14.32
CA LEU A 345 21.29 15.64 -14.43
C LEU A 345 20.49 16.11 -13.22
N THR A 346 21.12 16.97 -12.43
CA THR A 346 20.46 17.71 -11.35
C THR A 346 19.48 18.72 -11.98
N PRO A 347 18.17 18.62 -11.70
CA PRO A 347 17.21 19.59 -12.23
C PRO A 347 17.51 21.00 -11.71
N ALA A 348 17.45 22.00 -12.58
CA ALA A 348 17.46 23.39 -12.15
C ALA A 348 16.29 23.67 -11.18
N PRO A 349 16.44 24.61 -10.24
CA PRO A 349 15.32 25.07 -9.40
C PRO A 349 14.16 25.54 -10.27
N ASP A 350 12.92 25.24 -9.86
CA ASP A 350 11.75 25.80 -10.52
C ASP A 350 11.52 27.23 -9.99
N PRO A 351 11.65 28.28 -10.82
CA PRO A 351 11.47 29.67 -10.39
C PRO A 351 10.02 30.00 -10.01
N THR A 352 9.08 29.15 -10.43
CA THR A 352 7.65 29.28 -10.12
C THR A 352 7.16 28.27 -9.08
N ALA A 353 8.05 27.42 -8.56
CA ALA A 353 7.68 26.53 -7.47
C ALA A 353 7.33 27.39 -6.25
N LYS A 354 6.04 27.53 -6.00
CA LYS A 354 5.54 27.98 -4.71
C LYS A 354 6.17 27.05 -3.68
N PRO A 355 6.81 27.56 -2.62
CA PRO A 355 7.20 26.71 -1.50
C PRO A 355 5.99 25.85 -1.19
N ALA A 356 6.17 24.52 -1.05
CA ALA A 356 5.13 23.70 -0.46
C ALA A 356 4.79 24.42 0.84
N ALA A 357 3.62 25.07 0.86
CA ALA A 357 3.19 25.73 2.07
C ALA A 357 3.24 24.62 3.13
N PRO A 358 3.69 24.90 4.36
CA PRO A 358 3.34 24.00 5.45
C PRO A 358 1.85 23.76 5.26
N VAL A 359 1.42 22.50 5.15
CA VAL A 359 -0.01 22.17 5.24
C VAL A 359 -0.41 22.41 6.70
N ALA A 360 -0.22 23.64 7.19
CA ALA A 360 -1.13 24.24 8.12
C ALA A 360 -2.41 24.30 7.32
N ALA A 361 -3.31 23.36 7.60
CA ALA A 361 -4.70 23.55 7.28
C ALA A 361 -5.05 24.96 7.78
N ALA A 362 -5.16 25.93 6.88
CA ALA A 362 -6.09 27.01 7.14
C ALA A 362 -7.40 26.25 7.39
N PRO A 363 -7.99 26.34 8.61
CA PRO A 363 -9.24 25.65 8.85
C PRO A 363 -10.19 26.20 7.79
N ALA A 364 -10.56 25.36 6.83
CA ALA A 364 -11.72 25.65 6.00
C ALA A 364 -12.83 25.87 7.03
N ALA A 365 -13.34 27.10 7.10
CA ALA A 365 -14.37 27.49 8.03
C ALA A 365 -15.66 26.76 7.65
N HIS A 366 -15.71 25.46 7.94
CA HIS A 366 -16.92 24.69 7.94
C HIS A 366 -17.72 25.20 9.14
N ALA A 367 -18.98 25.54 8.91
CA ALA A 367 -19.89 25.81 10.01
C ALA A 367 -19.84 24.63 10.99
N PRO A 368 -19.92 24.85 12.31
CA PRO A 368 -19.87 23.77 13.29
C PRO A 368 -20.87 22.67 12.90
N MET A 369 -20.44 21.40 13.06
CA MET A 369 -21.30 20.26 12.78
C MET A 369 -22.62 20.43 13.53
N SER A 370 -23.73 20.24 12.83
CA SER A 370 -25.07 20.30 13.41
C SER A 370 -25.88 19.10 12.92
N LEU A 371 -26.75 18.61 13.78
CA LEU A 371 -27.59 17.46 13.53
C LEU A 371 -29.05 17.87 13.63
N ARG A 372 -29.87 17.44 12.68
CA ARG A 372 -31.32 17.44 12.78
C ARG A 372 -31.80 16.01 12.91
N LEU A 373 -32.68 15.76 13.87
CA LEU A 373 -33.33 14.49 14.09
C LEU A 373 -34.82 14.75 14.29
N ASP A 374 -35.65 14.22 13.41
CA ASP A 374 -37.10 14.35 13.44
C ASP A 374 -37.79 13.00 13.18
N SER A 375 -39.12 12.97 13.33
CA SER A 375 -39.91 11.76 13.13
C SER A 375 -41.19 12.07 12.38
N ASP A 376 -41.73 11.06 11.67
CA ASP A 376 -42.95 11.17 10.89
C ASP A 376 -44.18 11.62 11.70
N LYS A 377 -44.20 11.32 13.01
CA LYS A 377 -45.28 11.70 13.93
C LYS A 377 -44.86 12.68 15.03
N GLY A 378 -43.73 13.38 14.86
CA GLY A 378 -43.23 14.36 15.83
C GLY A 378 -43.02 13.78 17.24
N GLY A 379 -42.58 12.52 17.32
CA GLY A 379 -42.33 11.80 18.57
C GLY A 379 -43.56 11.22 19.27
N ARG A 380 -44.78 11.29 18.69
CA ARG A 380 -46.00 10.74 19.31
C ARG A 380 -46.52 9.52 18.57
N TYR A 381 -46.53 8.37 19.23
CA TYR A 381 -46.90 7.10 18.63
C TYR A 381 -47.94 6.35 19.47
N ARG A 382 -48.57 5.34 18.87
CA ARG A 382 -49.45 4.39 19.55
C ARG A 382 -48.76 3.03 19.65
N VAL A 383 -49.21 2.21 20.59
CA VAL A 383 -48.78 0.81 20.63
C VAL A 383 -49.05 0.13 19.28
N LYS A 384 -48.07 -0.65 18.80
CA LYS A 384 -47.94 -1.29 17.49
C LYS A 384 -47.53 -0.39 16.32
N ASP A 385 -47.38 0.91 16.52
CA ASP A 385 -46.78 1.77 15.50
C ASP A 385 -45.32 1.37 15.23
N MET A 386 -44.85 1.72 14.02
CA MET A 386 -43.47 1.57 13.59
C MET A 386 -42.81 2.95 13.59
N LEU A 387 -41.58 3.03 14.09
CA LEU A 387 -40.80 4.25 14.03
C LEU A 387 -40.31 4.54 12.61
N LEU A 388 -40.52 5.78 12.15
CA LEU A 388 -39.82 6.36 11.02
C LEU A 388 -39.20 7.70 11.43
N ALA A 389 -37.94 7.67 11.86
CA ALA A 389 -37.16 8.87 12.13
C ALA A 389 -36.32 9.29 10.91
N ARG A 390 -35.96 10.57 10.83
CA ARG A 390 -35.07 11.13 9.81
C ARG A 390 -33.95 11.90 10.48
N VAL A 391 -32.73 11.68 10.02
CA VAL A 391 -31.52 12.34 10.50
C VAL A 391 -30.80 13.03 9.34
N GLN A 392 -30.29 14.23 9.58
CA GLN A 392 -29.54 15.00 8.58
C GLN A 392 -28.42 15.79 9.26
N THR A 393 -27.23 15.77 8.67
CA THR A 393 -26.09 16.61 9.04
C THR A 393 -25.94 17.79 8.07
N ASN A 394 -25.36 18.90 8.52
CA ASN A 394 -25.00 20.02 7.63
C ASN A 394 -23.69 19.78 6.84
N ASN A 395 -22.78 18.96 7.38
CA ASN A 395 -21.50 18.59 6.78
C ASN A 395 -21.38 17.07 6.59
N ASP A 396 -20.44 16.65 5.76
CA ASP A 396 -20.02 15.25 5.67
C ASP A 396 -19.42 14.84 7.02
N GLY A 397 -19.68 13.62 7.47
CA GLY A 397 -19.20 13.20 8.79
C GLY A 397 -19.58 11.80 9.21
N ILE A 398 -19.29 11.48 10.45
CA ILE A 398 -19.55 10.20 11.09
C ILE A 398 -20.77 10.36 12.02
N LEU A 399 -21.71 9.42 11.95
CA LEU A 399 -22.93 9.43 12.74
C LEU A 399 -23.08 8.14 13.57
N TYR A 400 -23.42 8.31 14.85
CA TYR A 400 -23.81 7.23 15.74
C TYR A 400 -25.16 7.53 16.37
N CYS A 401 -26.12 6.61 16.26
CA CYS A 401 -27.44 6.74 16.88
C CYS A 401 -27.73 5.58 17.82
N TYR A 402 -28.27 5.93 18.97
CA TYR A 402 -28.63 5.03 20.06
C TYR A 402 -30.10 5.19 20.37
N TYR A 403 -30.73 4.09 20.74
CA TYR A 403 -32.13 4.02 21.12
C TYR A 403 -32.25 3.48 22.53
N LYS A 404 -33.10 4.11 23.34
CA LYS A 404 -33.47 3.71 24.70
C LYS A 404 -34.95 3.31 24.70
N ASP A 405 -35.23 2.07 25.08
CA ASP A 405 -36.59 1.57 25.21
C ASP A 405 -37.24 1.94 26.56
N VAL A 406 -38.50 1.52 26.76
CA VAL A 406 -39.27 1.76 27.99
C VAL A 406 -38.67 1.09 29.24
N SER A 407 -37.92 0.00 29.07
CA SER A 407 -37.22 -0.69 30.17
C SER A 407 -35.94 0.04 30.60
N GLY A 408 -35.48 0.97 29.77
CA GLY A 408 -34.24 1.70 29.93
C GLY A 408 -33.03 1.02 29.28
N ALA A 409 -33.22 -0.08 28.55
CA ALA A 409 -32.17 -0.72 27.80
C ALA A 409 -31.75 0.18 26.63
N ILE A 410 -30.43 0.32 26.43
CA ILE A 410 -29.87 1.17 25.38
C ILE A 410 -29.18 0.29 24.35
N ALA A 411 -29.49 0.48 23.07
CA ALA A 411 -28.85 -0.22 21.97
C ALA A 411 -28.37 0.76 20.89
N ARG A 412 -27.25 0.43 20.23
CA ARG A 412 -26.80 1.16 19.04
C ARG A 412 -27.65 0.73 17.84
N ILE A 413 -28.37 1.68 17.26
CA ILE A 413 -29.23 1.47 16.09
C ILE A 413 -28.57 1.91 14.79
N PHE A 414 -27.54 2.76 14.84
CA PHE A 414 -26.72 3.13 13.69
C PHE A 414 -25.29 3.50 14.13
N PRO A 415 -24.23 3.08 13.40
CA PRO A 415 -24.24 1.99 12.44
C PRO A 415 -24.61 0.66 13.11
N ASN A 416 -25.11 -0.29 12.32
CA ASN A 416 -25.47 -1.64 12.77
C ASN A 416 -25.10 -2.70 11.72
N ARG A 417 -25.32 -3.98 12.00
CA ARG A 417 -24.97 -5.09 11.10
C ARG A 417 -25.61 -5.03 9.70
N PHE A 418 -26.73 -4.32 9.55
CA PHE A 418 -27.42 -4.13 8.27
C PHE A 418 -27.01 -2.82 7.55
N SER A 419 -26.35 -1.90 8.26
CA SER A 419 -25.84 -0.63 7.73
C SER A 419 -24.57 -0.27 8.51
N PRO A 420 -23.43 -0.89 8.16
CA PRO A 420 -22.21 -0.87 8.98
C PRO A 420 -21.38 0.41 8.81
N ASP A 421 -21.60 1.15 7.72
CA ASP A 421 -20.87 2.38 7.44
C ASP A 421 -21.46 3.55 8.26
N PRO A 422 -20.70 4.14 9.20
CA PRO A 422 -21.17 5.28 9.97
C PRO A 422 -21.09 6.61 9.19
N PHE A 423 -20.52 6.63 7.99
CA PHE A 423 -20.36 7.85 7.21
C PHE A 423 -21.68 8.35 6.63
N VAL A 424 -21.94 9.64 6.78
CA VAL A 424 -23.12 10.34 6.24
C VAL A 424 -22.68 11.56 5.44
N LYS A 425 -23.43 11.84 4.35
CA LYS A 425 -23.19 13.00 3.49
C LYS A 425 -23.96 14.23 3.97
N ALA A 426 -23.32 15.39 3.84
CA ALA A 426 -23.85 16.71 4.09
C ALA A 426 -25.20 16.90 3.41
N ASN A 427 -26.15 17.47 4.14
CA ASN A 427 -27.46 17.88 3.66
C ASN A 427 -28.30 16.76 3.03
N ARG A 428 -27.95 15.48 3.24
CA ARG A 428 -28.72 14.34 2.80
C ARG A 428 -29.45 13.70 3.99
N SER A 429 -30.78 13.75 3.96
CA SER A 429 -31.60 13.08 4.99
C SER A 429 -31.48 11.56 4.85
N MET A 430 -31.30 10.88 5.98
CA MET A 430 -31.30 9.42 6.11
C MET A 430 -32.42 8.97 7.04
N SER A 431 -33.12 7.89 6.69
CA SER A 431 -34.14 7.29 7.55
C SER A 431 -33.50 6.43 8.66
N LEU A 432 -34.08 6.45 9.86
CA LEU A 432 -33.68 5.68 11.03
C LEU A 432 -34.90 4.91 11.57
N PRO A 433 -34.91 3.57 11.49
CA PRO A 433 -33.93 2.70 10.83
C PRO A 433 -33.83 2.92 9.31
N PRO A 434 -32.69 2.58 8.66
CA PRO A 434 -32.52 2.72 7.21
C PRO A 434 -33.61 1.99 6.40
N GLU A 435 -34.09 2.59 5.31
CA GLU A 435 -35.23 2.10 4.53
C GLU A 435 -35.03 0.67 4.02
N ASN A 436 -33.85 0.39 3.46
CA ASN A 436 -33.45 -0.91 2.91
C ASN A 436 -33.05 -1.94 3.98
N SER A 437 -33.11 -1.59 5.27
CA SER A 437 -32.77 -2.50 6.36
C SER A 437 -33.97 -3.39 6.73
N PRO A 438 -33.76 -4.70 6.97
CA PRO A 438 -34.78 -5.56 7.57
C PRO A 438 -35.06 -5.22 9.03
N PHE A 439 -34.21 -4.42 9.68
CA PHE A 439 -34.43 -3.94 11.04
C PHE A 439 -35.47 -2.82 11.06
N LYS A 440 -36.51 -3.00 11.88
CA LYS A 440 -37.55 -2.01 12.15
C LYS A 440 -37.80 -1.94 13.66
N ILE A 441 -38.12 -0.76 14.17
CA ILE A 441 -38.49 -0.56 15.58
C ILE A 441 -40.01 -0.46 15.65
N LYS A 442 -40.61 -1.37 16.41
CA LYS A 442 -42.05 -1.43 16.68
C LYS A 442 -42.28 -1.15 18.15
N PHE A 443 -43.22 -0.26 18.46
CA PHE A 443 -43.54 0.07 19.84
C PHE A 443 -44.51 -0.94 20.44
N ASP A 444 -44.09 -1.67 21.46
CA ASP A 444 -44.90 -2.77 22.04
C ASP A 444 -45.59 -2.40 23.36
N GLN A 445 -45.14 -1.35 24.05
CA GLN A 445 -45.67 -0.92 25.34
C GLN A 445 -45.88 0.61 25.39
N PRO A 446 -46.89 1.11 26.13
CA PRO A 446 -47.02 2.53 26.39
C PRO A 446 -45.88 3.00 27.30
N GLY A 447 -45.39 4.23 27.07
CA GLY A 447 -44.26 4.74 27.84
C GLY A 447 -43.48 5.82 27.13
N ARG A 448 -42.26 6.06 27.64
CA ARG A 448 -41.31 7.02 27.07
C ARG A 448 -40.09 6.28 26.58
N GLU A 449 -39.70 6.60 25.36
CA GLU A 449 -38.50 6.10 24.69
C GLU A 449 -37.72 7.27 24.12
N GLN A 450 -36.48 7.02 23.70
CA GLN A 450 -35.62 8.11 23.23
C GLN A 450 -34.64 7.62 22.17
N ILE A 451 -34.39 8.47 21.17
CA ILE A 451 -33.25 8.33 20.25
C ILE A 451 -32.30 9.49 20.47
N VAL A 452 -31.02 9.19 20.59
CA VAL A 452 -29.96 10.19 20.62
C VAL A 452 -28.94 9.86 19.57
N CYS A 453 -28.64 10.85 18.74
CA CYS A 453 -27.66 10.74 17.67
C CYS A 453 -26.51 11.73 17.90
N TYR A 454 -25.31 11.29 17.59
CA TYR A 454 -24.06 12.03 17.72
C TYR A 454 -23.36 12.09 16.37
N ALA A 455 -23.00 13.29 15.92
CA ALA A 455 -22.29 13.49 14.66
C ALA A 455 -21.03 14.32 14.81
N SER A 456 -20.05 14.04 13.96
CA SER A 456 -18.76 14.69 13.95
C SER A 456 -18.22 14.79 12.53
N ASP A 457 -17.66 15.93 12.15
CA ASP A 457 -16.95 16.16 10.88
C ASP A 457 -15.57 15.49 10.88
N ARG A 458 -15.14 14.99 12.04
CA ARG A 458 -13.93 14.23 12.28
C ARG A 458 -14.29 12.82 12.73
N ASP A 459 -13.33 11.92 12.62
CA ASP A 459 -13.49 10.54 13.09
C ASP A 459 -13.84 10.49 14.58
N LEU A 460 -14.85 9.68 14.91
CA LEU A 460 -15.42 9.59 16.25
C LEU A 460 -15.17 8.17 16.75
N ALA A 461 -14.02 7.99 17.41
CA ALA A 461 -13.61 6.70 17.94
C ALA A 461 -14.63 6.21 18.98
N LEU A 462 -15.18 5.02 18.79
CA LEU A 462 -16.08 4.36 19.74
C LEU A 462 -15.33 4.04 21.04
N PRO A 463 -15.75 4.61 22.18
CA PRO A 463 -15.28 4.22 23.51
C PRO A 463 -15.42 2.71 23.74
N VAL A 464 -14.50 2.10 24.50
CA VAL A 464 -14.44 0.63 24.67
C VAL A 464 -15.75 0.05 25.24
N ASN A 465 -16.40 0.75 26.16
CA ASN A 465 -17.71 0.38 26.71
C ASN A 465 -18.85 0.42 25.66
N LEU A 466 -18.66 1.13 24.55
CA LEU A 466 -19.62 1.24 23.43
C LEU A 466 -19.28 0.33 22.24
N LYS A 467 -18.20 -0.47 22.33
CA LYS A 467 -17.82 -1.46 21.31
C LYS A 467 -18.65 -2.75 21.32
N GLY A 468 -19.68 -2.83 22.18
CA GLY A 468 -20.62 -3.96 22.20
C GLY A 468 -21.31 -4.21 20.85
N ALA A 469 -21.97 -5.37 20.72
CA ALA A 469 -22.69 -5.73 19.50
C ALA A 469 -23.82 -4.73 19.20
N ASP A 470 -24.00 -4.39 17.93
CA ASP A 470 -25.13 -3.55 17.49
C ASP A 470 -26.48 -4.25 17.74
N LEU A 471 -27.55 -3.46 17.93
CA LEU A 471 -28.91 -3.94 18.17
C LEU A 471 -29.07 -4.87 19.37
N THR A 472 -28.10 -4.86 20.30
CA THR A 472 -28.18 -5.57 21.58
C THR A 472 -28.02 -4.57 22.73
N PRO A 473 -28.59 -4.86 23.91
CA PRO A 473 -28.42 -4.00 25.09
C PRO A 473 -26.94 -3.78 25.41
N LEU A 474 -26.53 -2.52 25.43
CA LEU A 474 -25.20 -2.08 25.77
C LEU A 474 -25.04 -2.03 27.30
N LYS A 475 -23.82 -2.31 27.78
CA LYS A 475 -23.45 -2.21 29.20
C LYS A 475 -23.14 -0.76 29.58
N VAL A 476 -24.15 0.10 29.54
CA VAL A 476 -24.08 1.53 29.87
C VAL A 476 -25.22 1.91 30.81
N GLY A 477 -24.98 2.85 31.72
CA GLY A 477 -25.96 3.28 32.72
C GLY A 477 -26.96 4.31 32.22
N SER A 478 -26.60 5.12 31.22
CA SER A 478 -27.50 6.17 30.70
C SER A 478 -27.08 6.70 29.31
N MET A 479 -27.98 7.44 28.66
CA MET A 479 -27.66 8.19 27.44
C MET A 479 -26.64 9.31 27.71
N ASP A 480 -26.64 9.89 28.92
CA ASP A 480 -25.69 10.93 29.30
C ASP A 480 -24.26 10.37 29.46
N GLU A 481 -24.11 9.11 29.86
CA GLU A 481 -22.82 8.41 29.84
C GLU A 481 -22.25 8.36 28.41
N ILE A 482 -23.09 8.04 27.43
CA ILE A 482 -22.72 8.01 26.01
C ILE A 482 -22.35 9.42 25.53
N ALA A 483 -23.16 10.44 25.86
CA ALA A 483 -22.89 11.82 25.50
C ALA A 483 -21.55 12.30 26.07
N ASN A 484 -21.28 12.01 27.34
CA ASN A 484 -20.03 12.37 27.99
C ASN A 484 -18.84 11.64 27.38
N ALA A 485 -19.00 10.37 27.00
CA ALA A 485 -17.95 9.61 26.34
C ALA A 485 -17.58 10.20 24.96
N PHE A 486 -18.58 10.63 24.17
CA PHE A 486 -18.35 11.31 22.90
C PHE A 486 -17.82 12.74 23.07
N ARG A 487 -18.29 13.52 24.04
CA ARG A 487 -17.75 14.87 24.30
C ARG A 487 -16.32 14.83 24.82
N LYS A 488 -15.98 13.79 25.59
CA LYS A 488 -14.60 13.54 26.04
C LYS A 488 -13.65 13.25 24.88
N SER A 489 -14.12 12.54 23.84
CA SER A 489 -13.32 12.27 22.64
C SER A 489 -13.38 13.39 21.60
N ASN A 490 -14.48 14.14 21.53
CA ASN A 490 -14.65 15.29 20.66
C ASN A 490 -15.58 16.36 21.32
N PRO A 491 -15.02 17.46 21.85
CA PRO A 491 -15.81 18.53 22.46
C PRO A 491 -16.80 19.22 21.51
N SER A 492 -16.57 19.14 20.18
CA SER A 492 -17.43 19.72 19.15
C SER A 492 -18.39 18.71 18.53
N VAL A 493 -18.65 17.58 19.17
CA VAL A 493 -19.65 16.61 18.72
C VAL A 493 -21.04 17.24 18.70
N ALA A 494 -21.72 17.14 17.56
CA ALA A 494 -23.10 17.55 17.43
C ALA A 494 -24.02 16.48 18.00
N GLU A 495 -25.09 16.89 18.65
CA GLU A 495 -26.05 16.00 19.28
C GLU A 495 -27.48 16.43 18.92
N ALA A 496 -28.34 15.47 18.59
CA ALA A 496 -29.78 15.71 18.61
C ALA A 496 -30.50 14.55 19.29
N LYS A 497 -31.57 14.90 20.00
CA LYS A 497 -32.43 14.00 20.74
C LYS A 497 -33.82 14.02 20.13
N LEU A 498 -34.43 12.85 20.06
CA LEU A 498 -35.84 12.67 19.73
C LEU A 498 -36.49 11.92 20.89
N ASP A 499 -37.31 12.63 21.65
CA ASP A 499 -38.13 12.04 22.70
C ASP A 499 -39.40 11.43 22.09
N ILE A 500 -39.70 10.20 22.48
CA ILE A 500 -40.79 9.41 21.94
C ILE A 500 -41.77 9.13 23.08
N VAL A 501 -43.05 9.44 22.84
CA VAL A 501 -44.16 9.17 23.76
C VAL A 501 -45.13 8.21 23.08
N ILE A 502 -45.36 7.06 23.71
CA ILE A 502 -46.22 6.00 23.21
C ILE A 502 -47.49 5.94 24.07
N GLN A 503 -48.65 6.09 23.41
CA GLN A 503 -49.97 6.09 24.03
C GLN A 503 -50.76 4.81 23.76
#